data_AF-A0ABD5SZK8-F1
#
_entry.id   AF-A0ABD5SZK8-F1
#
_cell.length_a   1.000
_cell.length_b   1.000
_cell.length_c   1.000
_cell.angle_alpha   90.00
_cell.angle_beta   90.00
_cell.angle_gamma   90.00
#
_symmetry.space_group_name_H-M   'P 1'
#
loop_
_entity.id
_entity.type
_entity.pdbx_description
1 polymer ?
#
loop_
_entity_poly.entity_id
_entity_poly.type
_entity_poly.pdbx_seq_one_letter_code
_entity_poly.pdbx_strand_id
1 'polypeptide(L)'
;MSDDRVDRLRDKRNKSKERARAQQSKSSETSRPAHTGETGEPEQIGEPDDTDESDETDSERVKDEQVGTYFYLPEGQRDDLRYRYKMLSAEYEREFGEELEKNQHFYPLLVEYGLDGLDSADAQDVRDMLGRLDY
;
A
#
# COMPACT_ATOMS: atom_id res chain seq x y z
N MET A 1 -9.22 -37.52 -18.64
CA MET A 1 -8.51 -37.69 -17.35
C MET A 1 -8.21 -36.30 -16.76
N SER A 2 -9.25 -35.48 -16.54
CA SER A 2 -9.10 -34.07 -16.14
C SER A 2 -9.99 -33.67 -14.95
N ASP A 3 -10.99 -34.50 -14.61
CA ASP A 3 -11.95 -34.23 -13.54
C ASP A 3 -11.36 -34.45 -12.12
N ASP A 4 -10.43 -35.40 -11.96
CA ASP A 4 -9.80 -35.74 -10.68
C ASP A 4 -9.12 -34.55 -9.96
N ARG A 5 -8.63 -33.56 -10.72
CA ARG A 5 -7.95 -32.40 -10.14
C ARG A 5 -8.93 -31.38 -9.58
N VAL A 6 -10.11 -31.25 -10.19
CA VAL A 6 -11.14 -30.30 -9.78
C VAL A 6 -11.84 -30.80 -8.51
N ASP A 7 -12.09 -32.11 -8.42
CA ASP A 7 -12.72 -32.70 -7.24
C ASP A 7 -11.82 -32.61 -6.00
N ARG A 8 -10.50 -32.87 -6.14
CA ARG A 8 -9.54 -32.66 -5.04
C ARG A 8 -9.50 -31.21 -4.52
N LEU A 9 -9.68 -30.24 -5.41
CA LEU A 9 -9.71 -28.81 -5.04
C LEU A 9 -11.01 -28.44 -4.32
N ARG A 10 -12.13 -29.09 -4.66
CA ARG A 10 -13.41 -28.92 -3.95
C ARG A 10 -13.35 -29.53 -2.56
N ASP A 11 -12.77 -30.72 -2.41
CA ASP A 11 -12.64 -31.40 -1.12
C ASP A 11 -11.77 -30.61 -0.14
N LYS A 12 -10.65 -30.04 -0.59
CA LYS A 12 -9.81 -29.17 0.25
C LYS A 12 -10.59 -27.96 0.79
N ARG A 13 -11.44 -27.35 -0.04
CA ARG A 13 -12.22 -26.16 0.33
C ARG A 13 -13.36 -26.48 1.30
N ASN A 14 -13.97 -27.65 1.16
CA ASN A 14 -15.02 -28.09 2.08
C ASN A 14 -14.44 -28.43 3.45
N LYS A 15 -13.26 -29.07 3.48
CA LYS A 15 -12.55 -29.42 4.72
C LYS A 15 -12.07 -28.20 5.50
N SER A 16 -11.67 -27.12 4.81
CA SER A 16 -11.30 -25.85 5.47
C SER A 16 -12.51 -25.14 6.07
N LYS A 17 -13.67 -25.16 5.37
CA LYS A 17 -14.93 -24.59 5.89
C LYS A 17 -15.45 -25.32 7.13
N GLU A 18 -15.37 -26.65 7.16
CA GLU A 18 -15.78 -27.41 8.35
C GLU A 18 -14.88 -27.13 9.56
N ARG A 19 -13.56 -26.99 9.35
CA ARG A 19 -12.63 -26.63 10.43
C ARG A 19 -12.92 -25.25 11.01
N ALA A 20 -13.18 -24.26 10.16
CA ALA A 20 -13.56 -22.92 10.59
C ALA A 20 -14.88 -22.93 11.38
N ARG A 21 -15.86 -23.71 10.92
CA ARG A 21 -17.16 -23.85 11.60
C ARG A 21 -17.05 -24.57 12.95
N ALA A 22 -16.18 -25.58 13.05
CA ALA A 22 -15.91 -26.29 14.31
C ALA A 22 -15.15 -25.42 15.34
N GLN A 23 -14.29 -24.51 14.87
CA GLN A 23 -13.63 -23.52 15.72
C GLN A 23 -14.61 -22.44 16.22
N GLN A 24 -15.61 -22.06 15.42
CA GLN A 24 -16.65 -21.11 15.80
C GLN A 24 -17.63 -21.68 16.86
N SER A 25 -17.80 -23.01 16.93
CA SER A 25 -18.69 -23.65 17.93
C SER A 25 -18.10 -23.83 19.33
N LYS A 26 -16.87 -23.39 19.60
CA LYS A 26 -16.24 -23.46 20.95
C LYS A 26 -16.18 -22.12 21.69
N SER A 27 -16.70 -21.03 21.14
CA SER A 27 -16.71 -19.72 21.78
C SER A 27 -18.03 -18.99 21.52
N SER A 28 -19.07 -19.37 22.26
CA SER A 28 -20.31 -18.57 22.34
C SER A 28 -21.17 -18.99 23.53
N GLU A 29 -20.83 -18.48 24.72
CA GLU A 29 -21.86 -18.09 25.68
C GLU A 29 -21.94 -16.56 25.68
N THR A 30 -23.19 -16.07 25.69
CA THR A 30 -23.62 -14.68 25.97
C THR A 30 -24.07 -13.84 24.75
N SER A 31 -25.36 -14.02 24.45
CA SER A 31 -26.40 -12.99 24.27
C SER A 31 -26.40 -12.03 23.07
N ARG A 32 -27.39 -12.23 22.17
CA ARG A 32 -28.05 -11.20 21.30
C ARG A 32 -29.08 -10.39 22.14
N PRO A 33 -29.47 -9.16 21.74
CA PRO A 33 -30.47 -8.90 20.66
C PRO A 33 -29.97 -7.83 19.65
N ALA A 34 -30.13 -7.96 18.33
CA ALA A 34 -31.31 -7.81 17.45
C ALA A 34 -31.49 -6.38 16.86
N HIS A 35 -31.49 -6.31 15.50
CA HIS A 35 -32.02 -5.27 14.60
C HIS A 35 -31.30 -3.91 14.53
N THR A 36 -31.13 -3.18 13.41
CA THR A 36 -31.14 -3.31 11.93
C THR A 36 -30.67 -1.93 11.42
N GLY A 37 -29.86 -1.83 10.37
CA GLY A 37 -29.78 -0.60 9.55
C GLY A 37 -28.39 -0.04 9.26
N GLU A 38 -27.98 -0.17 7.99
CA GLU A 38 -27.18 0.78 7.18
C GLU A 38 -25.75 1.11 7.64
N THR A 39 -24.72 0.45 7.10
CA THR A 39 -23.95 0.86 5.90
C THR A 39 -23.12 2.14 6.07
N GLY A 40 -21.81 1.96 6.29
CA GLY A 40 -20.77 2.84 5.74
C GLY A 40 -19.96 3.69 6.72
N GLU A 41 -18.97 3.09 7.38
CA GLU A 41 -17.77 3.81 7.83
C GLU A 41 -16.53 2.97 7.48
N PRO A 42 -15.46 3.55 6.91
CA PRO A 42 -14.24 2.81 6.63
C PRO A 42 -13.48 2.62 7.94
N GLU A 43 -13.29 1.37 8.34
CA GLU A 43 -12.44 1.01 9.47
C GLU A 43 -11.01 1.52 9.23
N GLN A 44 -10.52 2.21 10.24
CA GLN A 44 -9.16 2.69 10.41
C GLN A 44 -8.18 1.52 10.23
N ILE A 45 -7.27 1.65 9.28
CA ILE A 45 -6.14 0.72 9.13
C ILE A 45 -5.18 1.04 10.28
N GLY A 46 -5.21 0.19 11.30
CA GLY A 46 -4.37 0.29 12.49
C GLY A 46 -2.88 0.21 12.15
N GLU A 47 -2.10 1.00 12.89
CA GLU A 47 -0.66 0.85 13.02
C GLU A 47 -0.34 -0.57 13.50
N PRO A 48 0.65 -1.27 12.92
CA PRO A 48 1.14 -2.50 13.51
C PRO A 48 2.00 -2.17 14.74
N ASP A 49 1.45 -2.53 15.90
CA ASP A 49 2.06 -2.52 17.23
C ASP A 49 3.38 -3.32 17.25
N ASP A 50 4.39 -2.73 17.90
CA ASP A 50 5.75 -3.23 18.05
C ASP A 50 5.82 -4.67 18.58
N THR A 51 6.40 -5.57 17.80
CA THR A 51 7.15 -6.70 18.35
C THR A 51 8.22 -7.10 17.35
N ASP A 52 9.48 -6.72 17.60
CA ASP A 52 10.58 -7.65 17.31
C ASP A 52 11.84 -7.32 18.12
N GLU A 53 12.22 -8.27 18.98
CA GLU A 53 13.51 -8.33 19.64
C GLU A 53 14.50 -9.07 18.72
N SER A 54 15.65 -8.44 18.51
CA SER A 54 16.90 -9.02 17.97
C SER A 54 16.93 -9.47 16.50
N ASP A 55 17.47 -8.61 15.64
CA ASP A 55 18.71 -8.94 14.93
C ASP A 55 19.44 -7.64 14.55
N GLU A 56 20.67 -7.48 15.05
CA GLU A 56 21.57 -6.40 14.64
C GLU A 56 22.03 -6.67 13.20
N THR A 57 21.20 -6.26 12.26
CA THR A 57 21.64 -5.96 10.90
C THR A 57 21.55 -4.45 10.76
N ASP A 58 22.73 -3.83 10.80
CA ASP A 58 23.04 -2.41 10.60
C ASP A 58 22.69 -1.98 9.16
N SER A 59 21.41 -2.14 8.82
CA SER A 59 20.76 -1.57 7.65
C SER A 59 19.86 -0.50 8.23
N GLU A 60 20.39 0.73 8.28
CA GLU A 60 19.70 1.91 8.77
C GLU A 60 18.28 1.94 8.19
N ARG A 61 17.27 1.88 9.08
CA ARG A 61 15.88 1.81 8.60
C ARG A 61 15.57 3.16 7.98
N VAL A 62 14.90 3.18 6.83
CA VAL A 62 14.47 4.43 6.16
C VAL A 62 13.77 5.41 7.12
N LYS A 63 13.06 4.88 8.13
CA LYS A 63 12.36 5.67 9.17
C LYS A 63 13.29 6.40 10.14
N ASP A 64 14.52 5.92 10.32
CA ASP A 64 15.51 6.51 11.21
C ASP A 64 16.23 7.70 10.54
N GLU A 65 16.32 7.70 9.21
CA GLU A 65 16.95 8.75 8.40
C GLU A 65 15.96 9.76 7.80
N GLN A 66 14.76 9.31 7.41
CA GLN A 66 13.81 10.12 6.64
C GLN A 66 12.57 10.51 7.44
N VAL A 67 12.12 11.76 7.26
CA VAL A 67 10.92 12.28 7.90
C VAL A 67 9.67 11.89 7.10
N GLY A 68 8.81 11.06 7.70
CA GLY A 68 7.53 10.68 7.13
C GLY A 68 6.65 11.90 6.87
N THR A 69 6.33 12.17 5.61
CA THR A 69 5.50 13.31 5.20
C THR A 69 4.29 12.84 4.44
N TYR A 70 3.10 13.34 4.81
CA TYR A 70 1.82 12.96 4.22
C TYR A 70 1.23 14.10 3.40
N PHE A 71 0.68 13.78 2.22
CA PHE A 71 0.05 14.73 1.32
C PHE A 71 -1.25 14.14 0.73
N TYR A 72 -2.18 15.02 0.38
CA TYR A 72 -3.36 14.66 -0.40
C TYR A 72 -3.08 14.94 -1.88
N LEU A 73 -3.31 13.94 -2.73
CA LEU A 73 -3.18 14.06 -4.18
C LEU A 73 -4.54 13.82 -4.85
N PRO A 74 -4.90 14.58 -5.90
CA PRO A 74 -5.99 14.22 -6.79
C PRO A 74 -5.84 12.77 -7.28
N GLU A 75 -6.96 12.08 -7.51
CA GLU A 75 -6.94 10.66 -7.88
C GLU A 75 -6.11 10.39 -9.14
N GLY A 76 -6.26 11.23 -10.16
CA GLY A 76 -5.46 11.13 -11.39
C GLY A 76 -3.96 11.22 -11.13
N GLN A 77 -3.52 12.17 -10.28
CA GLN A 77 -2.11 12.31 -9.94
C GLN A 77 -1.58 11.11 -9.16
N ARG A 78 -2.36 10.57 -8.21
CA ARG A 78 -2.00 9.35 -7.46
C ARG A 78 -1.83 8.15 -8.40
N ASP A 79 -2.70 8.02 -9.39
CA ASP A 79 -2.70 6.90 -10.31
C ASP A 79 -1.57 7.03 -11.34
N ASP A 80 -1.32 8.23 -11.85
CA ASP A 80 -0.16 8.54 -12.69
C ASP A 80 1.15 8.25 -11.96
N LEU A 81 1.29 8.70 -10.71
CA LEU A 81 2.45 8.45 -9.86
C LEU A 81 2.71 6.93 -9.70
N ARG A 82 1.64 6.17 -9.43
CA ARG A 82 1.71 4.70 -9.30
C ARG A 82 2.12 4.04 -10.61
N TYR A 83 1.59 4.50 -11.74
CA TYR A 83 1.94 3.97 -13.06
C TYR A 83 3.40 4.26 -13.40
N ARG A 84 3.86 5.49 -13.20
CA ARG A 84 5.24 5.91 -13.45
C ARG A 84 6.24 5.11 -12.62
N TYR A 85 5.95 4.91 -11.33
CA TYR A 85 6.77 4.06 -10.47
C TYR A 85 6.90 2.65 -11.06
N LYS A 86 5.79 1.99 -11.40
CA LYS A 86 5.82 0.61 -11.93
C LYS A 86 6.63 0.49 -13.22
N MET A 87 6.53 1.48 -14.10
CA MET A 87 7.27 1.48 -15.36
C MET A 87 8.77 1.65 -15.11
N LEU A 88 9.15 2.66 -14.32
CA LEU A 88 10.55 2.95 -14.00
C LEU A 88 11.19 1.84 -13.18
N SER A 89 10.48 1.28 -12.20
CA SER A 89 11.01 0.19 -11.38
C SER A 89 11.31 -1.04 -12.22
N ALA A 90 10.42 -1.41 -13.16
CA ALA A 90 10.63 -2.55 -14.04
C ALA A 90 11.78 -2.33 -15.04
N GLU A 91 11.95 -1.09 -15.51
CA GLU A 91 13.08 -0.72 -16.37
C GLU A 91 14.40 -0.76 -15.62
N TYR A 92 14.44 -0.15 -14.42
CA TYR A 92 15.61 -0.13 -13.55
C TYR A 92 16.03 -1.54 -13.14
N GLU A 93 15.10 -2.39 -12.70
CA GLU A 93 15.39 -3.77 -12.32
C GLU A 93 15.90 -4.59 -13.51
N ARG A 94 15.34 -4.39 -14.70
CA ARG A 94 15.81 -5.06 -15.92
C ARG A 94 17.24 -4.67 -16.28
N GLU A 95 17.60 -3.40 -16.09
CA GLU A 95 18.90 -2.85 -16.50
C GLU A 95 20.00 -3.12 -15.48
N PHE A 96 19.69 -2.96 -14.19
CA PHE A 96 20.68 -3.02 -13.11
C PHE A 96 20.57 -4.28 -12.25
N GLY A 97 19.47 -5.04 -12.34
CA GLY A 97 19.24 -6.23 -11.51
C GLY A 97 18.89 -5.91 -10.05
N GLU A 98 18.55 -4.65 -9.76
CA GLU A 98 18.26 -4.12 -8.42
C GLU A 98 16.83 -3.60 -8.33
N GLU A 99 16.21 -3.70 -7.15
CA GLU A 99 14.86 -3.14 -6.92
C GLU A 99 14.95 -1.62 -6.67
N LEU A 100 14.14 -0.86 -7.40
CA LEU A 100 13.97 0.57 -7.12
C LEU A 100 12.99 0.79 -5.97
N GLU A 101 13.48 0.88 -4.74
CA GLU A 101 12.61 1.09 -3.58
C GLU A 101 11.82 2.41 -3.62
N LYS A 102 10.53 2.35 -3.24
CA LYS A 102 9.63 3.52 -3.25
C LYS A 102 10.07 4.65 -2.34
N ASN A 103 10.24 4.33 -1.05
CA ASN A 103 10.44 5.33 -0.01
C ASN A 103 11.90 5.77 0.05
N GLN A 104 12.83 4.85 -0.17
CA GLN A 104 14.25 5.17 -0.12
C GLN A 104 14.74 5.91 -1.37
N HIS A 105 14.23 5.57 -2.57
CA HIS A 105 14.76 6.08 -3.83
C HIS A 105 13.75 6.92 -4.61
N PHE A 106 12.60 6.32 -4.96
CA PHE A 106 11.70 6.93 -5.95
C PHE A 106 11.05 8.24 -5.47
N TYR A 107 10.51 8.28 -4.25
CA TYR A 107 9.87 9.51 -3.74
C TYR A 107 10.88 10.63 -3.47
N PRO A 108 12.04 10.39 -2.84
CA PRO A 108 13.07 11.42 -2.73
C PRO A 108 13.49 11.97 -4.09
N LEU A 109 13.72 11.09 -5.08
CA LEU A 109 14.07 11.51 -6.44
C LEU A 109 12.98 12.39 -7.06
N LEU A 110 11.71 12.00 -6.94
CA LEU A 110 10.59 12.79 -7.47
C LEU A 110 10.52 14.18 -6.82
N VAL A 111 10.73 14.26 -5.51
CA VAL A 111 10.70 15.52 -4.77
C VAL A 111 11.87 16.41 -5.21
N GLU A 112 13.08 15.87 -5.32
CA GLU A 112 14.26 16.61 -5.75
C GLU A 112 14.07 17.22 -7.14
N TYR A 113 13.64 16.44 -8.13
CA TYR A 113 13.33 16.95 -9.47
C TYR A 113 12.19 17.99 -9.47
N GLY A 114 11.22 17.84 -8.58
CA GLY A 114 10.15 18.82 -8.39
C GLY A 114 10.67 20.14 -7.83
N LEU A 115 11.56 20.08 -6.84
CA LEU A 115 12.20 21.25 -6.22
C LEU A 115 13.14 21.95 -7.21
N ASP A 116 13.93 21.22 -7.98
CA ASP A 116 14.78 21.78 -9.03
C ASP A 116 13.96 22.54 -10.09
N GLY A 117 12.79 21.99 -10.44
CA GLY A 117 11.85 22.66 -11.33
C GLY A 117 11.29 23.97 -10.76
N LEU A 118 11.18 24.07 -9.42
CA LEU A 118 10.69 25.24 -8.72
C LEU A 118 11.80 26.26 -8.40
N ASP A 119 13.05 25.82 -8.25
CA ASP A 119 14.19 26.69 -7.88
C ASP A 119 14.42 27.80 -8.92
N SER A 120 14.12 27.51 -10.18
CA SER A 120 14.22 28.46 -11.29
C SER A 120 12.95 29.27 -11.56
N ALA A 121 11.84 28.97 -10.86
CA ALA A 121 10.53 29.57 -11.13
C ALA A 121 10.30 30.84 -10.30
N ASP A 122 9.82 31.91 -10.95
CA ASP A 122 9.35 33.09 -10.24
C ASP A 122 7.86 32.98 -9.83
N ALA A 123 7.33 33.99 -9.15
CA ALA A 123 5.95 33.98 -8.66
C ALA A 123 4.90 33.93 -9.79
N GLN A 124 5.19 34.48 -10.98
CA GLN A 124 4.30 34.35 -12.14
C GLN A 124 4.39 32.94 -12.74
N ASP A 125 5.60 32.37 -12.84
CA ASP A 125 5.77 31.00 -13.31
C ASP A 125 4.99 30.01 -12.44
N VAL A 126 5.10 30.14 -11.12
CA VAL A 126 4.33 29.31 -10.17
C VAL A 126 2.83 29.50 -10.36
N ARG A 127 2.36 30.73 -10.57
CA ARG A 127 0.94 31.00 -10.84
C ARG A 127 0.46 30.31 -12.11
N ASP A 128 1.26 30.35 -13.17
CA ASP A 128 0.94 29.68 -14.42
C ASP A 128 0.95 28.15 -14.29
N MET A 129 1.87 27.59 -13.50
CA MET A 129 1.90 26.16 -13.17
C MET A 129 0.64 25.75 -12.39
N LEU A 130 0.24 26.51 -11.38
CA LEU A 130 -0.98 26.25 -10.60
C LEU A 130 -2.22 26.27 -11.48
N GLY A 131 -2.28 27.14 -12.49
CA GLY A 131 -3.38 27.19 -13.46
C GLY A 131 -3.50 25.96 -14.38
N ARG A 132 -2.45 25.11 -14.44
CA ARG A 132 -2.45 23.86 -15.21
C ARG A 132 -2.82 22.63 -14.38
N LEU A 133 -2.85 22.75 -13.06
CA LEU A 133 -3.27 21.66 -12.20
C LEU A 133 -4.79 21.53 -12.30
N ASP A 134 -5.25 20.39 -12.81
CA ASP A 134 -6.66 20.01 -12.77
C ASP A 134 -6.98 19.56 -11.33
N TYR A 135 -7.86 20.31 -10.66
CA TYR A 135 -8.37 20.01 -9.32
C TYR A 135 -9.79 19.46 -9.38
#